data_AF-A0A423XPW8-F1
#
_entry.id   AF-A0A423XPW8-F1
#
_cell.length_a   1.000
_cell.length_b   1.000
_cell.length_c   1.000
_cell.angle_alpha   90.00
_cell.angle_beta   90.00
_cell.angle_gamma   90.00
#
_symmetry.space_group_name_H-M   'P 1'
#
loop_
_entity.id
_entity.type
_entity.pdbx_description
1 polymer ?
#
loop_
_entity_poly.entity_id
_entity_poly.type
_entity_poly.pdbx_seq_one_letter_code
_entity_poly.pdbx_strand_id
1 'polypeptide(L)'
;DTQIQVDNRYYTGDYLSFSDWATAEDLFADTRRRREYNLSINQSLDDTNSFYTTLSRSENMDNSVSRMWQIGWNGSLNTVSFSLAYSMSRSESEARWDKQLALTLSIPLSETFPTTQPMVNYTATSGLERDLNNQLGINGKFGDSQDMHWNTQLS
;
A
#
# COMPACT_ATOMS: atom_id res chain seq x y z
N ASP A 1 -3.54 17.92 -10.96
CA ASP A 1 -4.64 17.15 -11.60
C ASP A 1 -5.18 16.16 -10.58
N THR A 2 -6.48 15.88 -10.60
CA THR A 2 -7.13 15.01 -9.60
C THR A 2 -7.79 13.83 -10.29
N GLN A 3 -7.29 12.63 -10.02
CA GLN A 3 -7.87 11.38 -10.47
C GLN A 3 -8.70 10.77 -9.35
N ILE A 4 -9.95 10.42 -9.64
CA ILE A 4 -10.87 9.78 -8.71
C ILE A 4 -11.35 8.47 -9.34
N GLN A 5 -11.23 7.37 -8.60
CA GLN A 5 -11.72 6.05 -8.97
C GLN A 5 -12.68 5.55 -7.90
N VAL A 6 -13.86 5.11 -8.33
CA VAL A 6 -14.90 4.56 -7.46
C VAL A 6 -15.38 3.24 -8.04
N ASP A 7 -15.40 2.20 -7.21
CA ASP A 7 -15.95 0.89 -7.54
C ASP A 7 -16.94 0.50 -6.43
N ASN A 8 -18.12 0.07 -6.83
CA ASN A 8 -19.13 -0.44 -5.93
C ASN A 8 -19.71 -1.72 -6.52
N ARG A 9 -19.70 -2.78 -5.71
CA ARG A 9 -20.22 -4.10 -6.10
C ARG A 9 -21.21 -4.56 -5.05
N TYR A 10 -22.30 -5.13 -5.53
CA TYR A 10 -23.34 -5.71 -4.70
C TYR A 10 -23.62 -7.12 -5.22
N TYR A 11 -23.62 -8.07 -4.30
CA TYR A 11 -23.85 -9.48 -4.58
C TYR A 11 -25.20 -9.88 -3.99
N THR A 12 -25.99 -10.61 -4.76
CA THR A 12 -27.25 -11.19 -4.28
C THR A 12 -26.95 -12.37 -3.33
N GLY A 13 -27.91 -12.73 -2.47
CA GLY A 13 -27.75 -13.82 -1.50
C GLY A 13 -27.36 -15.18 -2.10
N ASP A 14 -27.72 -15.40 -3.36
CA ASP A 14 -27.48 -16.64 -4.10
C ASP A 14 -26.29 -16.54 -5.07
N TYR A 15 -25.64 -15.37 -5.15
CA TYR A 15 -24.46 -15.20 -5.98
C TYR A 15 -23.29 -16.00 -5.40
N LEU A 16 -22.60 -16.73 -6.27
CA LEU A 16 -21.36 -17.43 -5.96
C LEU A 16 -20.35 -17.10 -7.06
N SER A 17 -19.14 -16.71 -6.66
CA SER A 17 -18.03 -16.72 -7.61
C SER A 17 -17.68 -18.16 -7.97
N PHE A 18 -16.96 -18.37 -9.07
CA PHE A 18 -16.53 -19.71 -9.48
C PHE A 18 -15.70 -20.41 -8.39
N SER A 19 -14.85 -19.66 -7.67
CA SER A 19 -14.13 -20.18 -6.51
C SER A 19 -15.06 -20.59 -5.38
N ASP A 20 -16.08 -19.77 -5.07
CA ASP A 20 -17.02 -20.08 -3.98
C ASP A 20 -17.86 -21.32 -4.30
N TRP A 21 -18.23 -21.50 -5.58
CA TRP A 21 -18.91 -22.72 -6.03
C TRP A 21 -18.01 -23.96 -5.89
N ALA A 22 -16.74 -23.84 -6.26
CA ALA A 22 -15.79 -24.95 -6.19
C ALA A 22 -15.47 -25.38 -4.74
N THR A 23 -15.57 -24.46 -3.78
CA THR A 23 -15.36 -24.72 -2.35
C THR A 23 -16.66 -24.66 -1.53
N ALA A 24 -17.81 -24.85 -2.17
CA ALA A 24 -19.13 -24.66 -1.54
C ALA A 24 -19.40 -25.63 -0.38
N GLU A 25 -18.71 -26.77 -0.31
CA GLU A 25 -18.79 -27.71 0.82
C GLU A 25 -18.06 -27.21 2.08
N ASP A 26 -17.05 -26.36 1.94
CA ASP A 26 -16.20 -25.86 3.03
C ASP A 26 -16.53 -24.41 3.46
N LEU A 27 -17.26 -23.66 2.63
CA LEU A 27 -17.64 -22.27 2.92
C LEU A 27 -18.88 -22.22 3.82
N PHE A 28 -18.74 -21.57 4.98
CA PHE A 28 -19.91 -21.12 5.74
C PHE A 28 -20.67 -20.09 4.90
N ALA A 29 -21.97 -20.31 4.66
CA ALA A 29 -22.82 -19.41 3.86
C ALA A 29 -22.81 -17.94 4.35
N ASP A 30 -22.37 -17.72 5.57
CA ASP A 30 -22.32 -16.46 6.30
C ASP A 30 -21.06 -15.62 6.00
N THR A 31 -19.95 -16.22 5.54
CA THR A 31 -18.70 -15.49 5.19
C THR A 31 -18.68 -14.98 3.74
N ARG A 32 -19.76 -15.21 2.98
CA ARG A 32 -19.88 -14.76 1.59
C ARG A 32 -20.01 -13.25 1.51
N ARG A 33 -19.33 -12.63 0.54
CA ARG A 33 -19.38 -11.17 0.33
C ARG A 33 -20.77 -10.75 -0.14
N ARG A 34 -21.33 -9.73 0.52
CA ARG A 34 -22.58 -9.07 0.18
C ARG A 34 -22.36 -7.77 -0.58
N ARG A 35 -21.36 -6.98 -0.15
CA ARG A 35 -21.11 -5.66 -0.73
C ARG A 35 -19.66 -5.26 -0.60
N GLU A 36 -19.13 -4.66 -1.66
CA GLU A 36 -17.80 -4.06 -1.70
C GLU A 36 -17.91 -2.60 -2.15
N TYR A 37 -17.13 -1.74 -1.51
CA TYR A 37 -16.97 -0.33 -1.88
C TYR A 37 -15.49 0.00 -1.84
N ASN A 38 -14.98 0.52 -2.95
CA ASN A 38 -13.60 0.95 -3.10
C ASN A 38 -13.59 2.38 -3.66
N LEU A 39 -12.80 3.24 -3.02
CA LEU A 39 -12.57 4.63 -3.43
C LEU A 39 -11.06 4.86 -3.43
N SER A 40 -10.52 5.36 -4.52
CA SER A 40 -9.14 5.84 -4.60
C SER A 40 -9.12 7.24 -5.20
N ILE A 41 -8.43 8.16 -4.54
CA ILE A 41 -8.23 9.52 -4.99
C ILE A 41 -6.73 9.74 -5.05
N ASN A 42 -6.23 10.17 -6.21
CA ASN A 42 -4.85 10.58 -6.40
C ASN A 42 -4.86 12.03 -6.90
N GLN A 43 -4.19 12.92 -6.18
CA GLN A 43 -4.14 14.34 -6.48
C GLN A 43 -2.69 14.81 -6.56
N SER A 44 -2.24 15.17 -7.75
CA SER A 44 -0.98 15.89 -7.93
C SER A 44 -1.21 17.36 -7.62
N LEU A 45 -0.50 17.90 -6.63
CA LEU A 45 -0.56 19.32 -6.26
C LEU A 45 0.31 20.16 -7.19
N ASP A 46 1.52 19.68 -7.45
CA ASP A 46 2.51 20.25 -8.35
C ASP A 46 3.37 19.11 -8.96
N ASP A 47 4.48 19.47 -9.59
CA ASP A 47 5.38 18.51 -10.24
C ASP A 47 6.20 17.67 -9.24
N THR A 48 6.23 18.06 -7.97
CA THR A 48 7.05 17.40 -6.93
C THR A 48 6.23 16.70 -5.87
N ASN A 49 4.96 17.08 -5.68
CA ASN A 49 4.09 16.62 -4.60
C ASN A 49 2.80 16.01 -5.12
N SER A 50 2.45 14.86 -4.55
CA SER A 50 1.17 14.21 -4.77
C SER A 50 0.61 13.62 -3.48
N PHE A 51 -0.71 13.70 -3.33
CA PHE A 51 -1.45 13.07 -2.26
C PHE A 51 -2.29 11.95 -2.82
N TYR A 52 -2.44 10.88 -2.04
CA TYR A 52 -3.38 9.84 -2.35
C TYR A 52 -4.18 9.45 -1.13
N THR A 53 -5.40 8.99 -1.36
CA THR A 53 -6.20 8.33 -0.35
C THR A 53 -6.92 7.15 -0.95
N THR A 54 -6.99 6.06 -0.20
CA THR A 54 -7.72 4.86 -0.57
C THR A 54 -8.61 4.45 0.58
N LEU A 55 -9.87 4.19 0.30
CA LEU A 55 -10.83 3.65 1.24
C LEU A 55 -11.42 2.39 0.65
N SER A 56 -11.47 1.31 1.42
CA SER A 56 -12.20 0.11 1.06
C SER A 56 -13.07 -0.38 2.21
N ARG A 57 -14.23 -0.92 1.86
CA ARG A 57 -15.16 -1.55 2.79
C ARG A 57 -15.75 -2.77 2.11
N SER A 58 -15.61 -3.92 2.75
CA SER A 58 -16.32 -5.15 2.37
C SER A 58 -17.25 -5.55 3.51
N GLU A 59 -18.38 -6.13 3.15
CA GLU A 59 -19.40 -6.60 4.07
C GLU A 59 -19.89 -7.96 3.60
N ASN A 60 -19.98 -8.90 4.53
CA ASN A 60 -20.45 -10.25 4.27
C ASN A 60 -21.95 -10.40 4.57
N MET A 61 -22.50 -11.57 4.24
CA MET A 61 -23.92 -11.89 4.45
C MET A 61 -24.32 -11.90 5.94
N ASP A 62 -23.41 -12.30 6.83
CA ASP A 62 -23.58 -12.25 8.29
C ASP A 62 -23.49 -10.83 8.90
N ASN A 63 -23.31 -9.81 8.06
CA ASN A 63 -23.06 -8.42 8.42
C ASN A 63 -21.70 -8.15 9.10
N SER A 64 -20.76 -9.10 9.06
CA SER A 64 -19.36 -8.81 9.36
C SER A 64 -18.81 -7.83 8.33
N VAL A 65 -17.99 -6.86 8.79
CA VAL A 65 -17.51 -5.76 7.95
C VAL A 65 -16.00 -5.60 8.11
N SER A 66 -15.30 -5.66 6.99
CA SER A 66 -13.88 -5.28 6.89
C SER A 66 -13.76 -3.87 6.33
N ARG A 67 -12.78 -3.10 6.84
CA ARG A 67 -12.56 -1.70 6.47
C ARG A 67 -11.07 -1.41 6.39
N MET A 68 -10.66 -0.71 5.33
CA MET A 68 -9.32 -0.16 5.20
C MET A 68 -9.41 1.29 4.73
N TRP A 69 -8.52 2.11 5.23
CA TRP A 69 -8.39 3.51 4.90
C TRP A 69 -6.91 3.85 4.96
N GLN A 70 -6.43 4.48 3.91
CA GLN A 70 -5.04 4.88 3.75
C GLN A 70 -5.02 6.30 3.20
N ILE A 71 -4.09 7.07 3.73
CA ILE A 71 -3.70 8.37 3.19
C ILE A 71 -2.20 8.34 2.99
N GLY A 72 -1.72 8.97 1.94
CA GLY A 72 -0.29 9.17 1.79
C GLY A 72 0.04 10.42 1.01
N TRP A 73 1.27 10.86 1.22
CA TRP A 73 1.88 12.01 0.61
C TRP A 73 3.22 11.57 0.04
N ASN A 74 3.38 11.73 -1.26
CA ASN A 74 4.67 11.59 -1.93
C ASN A 74 5.18 12.97 -2.30
N GLY A 75 6.45 13.21 -2.07
CA GLY A 75 7.10 14.45 -2.43
C GLY A 75 8.50 14.21 -2.97
N SER A 76 9.01 15.17 -3.73
CA SER A 76 10.42 15.23 -4.11
C SER A 76 10.98 16.61 -3.78
N LEU A 77 12.21 16.62 -3.26
CA LEU A 77 12.99 17.80 -3.01
C LEU A 77 14.33 17.63 -3.70
N ASN A 78 14.55 18.38 -4.79
CA ASN A 78 15.70 18.25 -5.67
C ASN A 78 15.81 16.80 -6.20
N THR A 79 16.83 16.09 -5.73
CA THR A 79 17.15 14.72 -6.15
C THR A 79 16.54 13.70 -5.17
N VAL A 80 16.10 14.12 -3.98
CA VAL A 80 15.54 13.25 -2.93
C VAL A 80 14.04 13.09 -3.11
N SER A 81 13.51 11.87 -3.01
CA SER A 81 12.08 11.63 -2.92
C SER A 81 11.69 11.06 -1.56
N PHE A 82 10.50 11.38 -1.09
CA PHE A 82 9.93 10.84 0.14
C PHE A 82 8.49 10.38 -0.08
N SER A 83 8.05 9.43 0.75
CA SER A 83 6.69 8.95 0.83
C SER A 83 6.31 8.78 2.29
N LEU A 84 5.24 9.45 2.72
CA LEU A 84 4.65 9.31 4.04
C LEU A 84 3.26 8.72 3.87
N ALA A 85 3.01 7.55 4.43
CA ALA A 85 1.72 6.88 4.36
C ALA A 85 1.22 6.55 5.76
N TYR A 86 -0.07 6.78 5.96
CA TYR A 86 -0.79 6.38 7.15
C TYR A 86 -1.94 5.48 6.75
N SER A 87 -1.98 4.26 7.27
CA SER A 87 -3.07 3.32 7.06
C SER A 87 -3.69 2.91 8.38
N MET A 88 -4.97 2.60 8.29
CA MET A 88 -5.71 1.93 9.33
C MET A 88 -6.51 0.82 8.67
N SER A 89 -6.62 -0.32 9.33
CA SER A 89 -7.39 -1.46 8.84
C SER A 89 -8.08 -2.17 9.99
N ARG A 90 -9.22 -2.78 9.70
CA ARG A 90 -9.97 -3.59 10.64
C ARG A 90 -10.57 -4.77 9.88
N SER A 91 -10.19 -5.97 10.29
CA SER A 91 -10.74 -7.21 9.76
C SER A 91 -12.12 -7.50 10.38
N GLU A 92 -12.87 -8.39 9.73
CA GLU A 92 -14.21 -8.80 10.14
C GLU A 92 -14.24 -9.43 11.54
N SER A 93 -13.17 -10.13 11.91
CA SER A 93 -13.02 -10.85 13.19
C SER A 93 -12.45 -10.00 14.32
N GLU A 94 -12.01 -8.76 14.05
CA GLU A 94 -11.28 -7.95 15.03
C GLU A 94 -12.09 -6.77 15.56
N ALA A 95 -11.96 -6.53 16.86
CA ALA A 95 -12.58 -5.39 17.53
C ALA A 95 -11.74 -4.10 17.41
N ARG A 96 -10.42 -4.25 17.24
CA ARG A 96 -9.46 -3.15 17.22
C ARG A 96 -9.09 -2.76 15.80
N TRP A 97 -8.60 -1.53 15.66
CA TRP A 97 -8.06 -1.02 14.42
C TRP A 97 -6.56 -1.19 14.45
N ASP A 98 -6.02 -1.89 13.46
CA ASP A 98 -4.61 -1.95 13.20
C ASP A 98 -4.19 -0.68 12.47
N LYS A 99 -3.24 0.04 13.05
CA LYS A 99 -2.78 1.33 12.52
C LYS A 99 -1.32 1.22 12.15
N GLN A 100 -0.94 1.81 11.02
CA GLN A 100 0.43 1.82 10.56
C GLN A 100 0.80 3.19 10.01
N LEU A 101 1.94 3.70 10.45
CA LEU A 101 2.59 4.86 9.86
C LEU A 101 3.85 4.37 9.14
N ALA A 102 4.03 4.75 7.89
CA ALA A 102 5.19 4.39 7.07
C ALA A 102 5.83 5.66 6.49
N LEU A 103 7.12 5.80 6.68
CA LEU A 103 7.94 6.83 6.05
C LEU A 103 8.98 6.13 5.18
N THR A 104 9.07 6.51 3.92
CA THR A 104 10.11 6.07 2.99
C THR A 104 10.85 7.30 2.47
N LEU A 105 12.17 7.25 2.50
CA LEU A 105 13.07 8.23 1.91
C LEU A 105 13.92 7.52 0.87
N SER A 106 14.03 8.08 -0.32
CA SER A 106 14.87 7.56 -1.40
C SER A 106 15.79 8.67 -1.90
N ILE A 107 17.09 8.42 -1.80
CA ILE A 107 18.14 9.37 -2.15
C ILE A 107 18.98 8.73 -3.27
N PRO A 108 18.81 9.17 -4.53
CA PRO A 108 19.74 8.85 -5.60
C PRO A 108 21.04 9.61 -5.37
N LEU A 109 22.16 8.89 -5.41
CA LEU A 109 23.52 9.43 -5.32
C LEU A 109 24.18 9.47 -6.71
N SER A 110 23.37 9.61 -7.77
CA SER A 110 23.79 9.61 -9.16
C SER A 110 24.68 10.80 -9.51
N GLU A 111 24.49 11.95 -8.86
CA GLU A 111 25.36 13.12 -9.01
C GLU A 111 26.77 12.87 -8.44
N THR A 112 26.86 12.18 -7.30
CA THR A 112 28.14 11.85 -6.66
C THR A 112 28.84 10.66 -7.31
N PHE A 113 28.07 9.70 -7.81
CA PHE A 113 28.57 8.47 -8.44
C PHE A 113 27.86 8.21 -9.78
N PRO A 114 28.29 8.87 -10.87
CA PRO A 114 27.60 8.82 -12.16
C PRO A 114 27.58 7.44 -12.82
N THR A 115 28.59 6.62 -12.54
CA THR A 115 28.77 5.29 -13.15
C THR A 115 27.95 4.21 -12.46
N THR A 116 27.89 4.23 -11.13
CA THR A 116 27.19 3.20 -10.35
C THR A 116 25.77 3.60 -9.96
N GLN A 117 25.46 4.90 -10.00
CA GLN A 117 24.17 5.50 -9.68
C GLN A 117 23.48 4.85 -8.47
N PRO A 118 24.16 4.79 -7.30
CA PRO A 118 23.60 4.12 -6.15
C PRO A 118 22.40 4.91 -5.63
N MET A 119 21.41 4.20 -5.10
CA MET A 119 20.21 4.75 -4.52
C MET A 119 20.02 4.17 -3.12
N VAL A 120 19.90 5.08 -2.15
CA VAL A 120 19.71 4.75 -0.74
C VAL A 120 18.23 4.88 -0.42
N ASN A 121 17.64 3.79 0.07
CA ASN A 121 16.29 3.76 0.60
C ASN A 121 16.33 3.64 2.12
N TYR A 122 15.58 4.48 2.81
CA TYR A 122 15.32 4.34 4.22
C TYR A 122 13.82 4.24 4.43
N THR A 123 13.36 3.14 5.02
CA THR A 123 11.94 2.90 5.31
C THR A 123 11.77 2.70 6.81
N ALA A 124 10.92 3.51 7.44
CA ALA A 124 10.52 3.36 8.82
C ALA A 124 9.03 3.08 8.89
N THR A 125 8.63 1.98 9.51
CA THR A 125 7.23 1.62 9.72
C THR A 125 6.94 1.49 11.21
N SER A 126 5.83 2.07 11.67
CA SER A 126 5.40 1.99 13.05
C SER A 126 3.95 1.54 13.16
N GLY A 127 3.68 0.57 14.01
CA GLY A 127 2.32 0.12 14.35
C GLY A 127 1.58 1.06 15.32
N LEU A 128 2.17 2.21 15.70
CA LEU A 128 1.69 3.19 16.70
C LEU A 128 1.42 2.68 18.12
N GLU A 129 1.31 1.37 18.33
CA GLU A 129 1.08 0.77 19.65
C GLU A 129 2.36 0.25 20.30
N ARG A 130 3.40 -0.16 19.52
CA ARG A 130 4.71 -0.54 20.08
C ARG A 130 5.82 -0.86 19.10
N ASP A 131 5.50 -1.35 17.91
CA ASP A 131 6.53 -1.86 17.01
C ASP A 131 6.98 -0.77 16.04
N LEU A 132 8.29 -0.52 16.02
CA LEU A 132 8.97 0.33 15.04
C LEU A 132 9.97 -0.57 14.31
N ASN A 133 9.80 -0.69 13.00
CA ASN A 133 10.71 -1.40 12.12
C ASN A 133 11.40 -0.38 11.21
N ASN A 134 12.72 -0.42 11.15
CA ASN A 134 13.51 0.47 10.32
C ASN A 134 14.27 -0.39 9.31
N GLN A 135 14.30 0.02 8.06
CA GLN A 135 14.99 -0.69 7.01
C GLN A 135 15.84 0.29 6.22
N LEU A 136 17.12 -0.03 6.06
CA LEU A 136 18.06 0.71 5.24
C LEU A 136 18.49 -0.17 4.08
N GLY A 137 18.16 0.26 2.86
CA GLY A 137 18.55 -0.40 1.62
C GLY A 137 19.50 0.46 0.81
N ILE A 138 20.49 -0.15 0.18
CA ILE A 138 21.29 0.49 -0.85
C ILE A 138 21.25 -0.42 -2.08
N ASN A 139 20.86 0.14 -3.21
CA ASN A 139 20.89 -0.55 -4.49
C ASN A 139 21.64 0.30 -5.51
N GLY A 140 22.08 -0.32 -6.60
CA GLY A 140 22.77 0.38 -7.66
C GLY A 140 23.05 -0.51 -8.84
N LYS A 141 23.70 0.06 -9.85
CA LYS A 141 24.18 -0.66 -11.03
C LYS A 141 25.69 -0.76 -11.02
N PHE A 142 26.23 -1.77 -11.69
CA PHE A 142 27.67 -1.91 -11.90
C PHE A 142 27.95 -2.54 -13.26
N GLY A 143 29.12 -2.25 -13.84
CA GLY A 143 29.53 -2.72 -15.16
C GLY A 143 29.17 -1.77 -16.30
N ASP A 144 29.98 -1.79 -17.36
CA ASP A 144 29.93 -0.84 -18.48
C ASP A 144 28.62 -0.88 -19.27
N SER A 145 27.91 -2.02 -19.26
CA SER A 145 26.61 -2.18 -19.89
C SER A 145 25.42 -1.82 -18.99
N GLN A 146 25.66 -1.49 -17.71
CA GLN A 146 24.64 -1.29 -16.68
C GLN A 146 23.64 -2.45 -16.48
N ASP A 147 23.93 -3.65 -17.01
CA ASP A 147 23.03 -4.81 -16.94
C ASP A 147 23.07 -5.51 -15.57
N MET A 148 24.09 -5.25 -14.75
CA MET A 148 24.22 -5.85 -13.44
C MET A 148 23.69 -4.91 -12.35
N HIS A 149 22.72 -5.40 -11.59
CA HIS A 149 22.10 -4.72 -10.46
C HIS A 149 22.47 -5.39 -9.15
N TRP A 150 22.73 -4.60 -8.11
CA TRP A 150 22.93 -5.10 -6.75
C TRP A 150 21.98 -4.40 -5.79
N ASN A 151 21.58 -5.09 -4.73
CA ASN A 151 20.70 -4.57 -3.69
C ASN A 151 21.07 -5.21 -2.35
N THR A 152 21.38 -4.39 -1.37
CA THR A 152 21.70 -4.79 0.01
C THR A 152 20.70 -4.10 0.92
N GLN A 153 20.07 -4.84 1.83
CA GLN A 153 19.09 -4.29 2.78
C GLN A 153 19.40 -4.77 4.20
N LEU A 154 19.26 -3.86 5.15
CA LEU A 154 19.40 -4.08 6.59
C LEU A 154 18.08 -3.73 7.27
N SER A 155 17.64 -4.54 8.23
CA SER A 155 16.46 -4.33 9.08
C SER A 155 16.85 -4.29 10.55
#